data_AF-A0A0F2IV55-F1
#
_entry.id   AF-A0A0F2IV55-F1
#
_cell.length_a   1.000
_cell.length_b   1.000
_cell.length_c   1.000
_cell.angle_alpha   90.00
_cell.angle_beta   90.00
_cell.angle_gamma   90.00
#
_symmetry.space_group_name_H-M   'P 1'
#
loop_
_entity.id
_entity.type
_entity.pdbx_description
1 polymer ?
#
loop_
_entity_poly.entity_id
_entity_poly.type
_entity_poly.pdbx_seq_one_letter_code
_entity_poly.pdbx_strand_id
1 'polypeptide(L)'
;MELQTLTISPRGFMGRILYIASESTFYRVLKANNQLGKRTRNKAGTSPSRPKVQKACKPNQVWSWDISYLPSKIRGKHYYLYLIMDIFSRKVVGAEVYDQELGEYAAELLQRTTWREKCVQGNITLHSDNGAPMRSYTMLAK
;
A
#
# COMPACT_ATOMS: atom_id res chain seq x y z
N MET A 1 9.43 -20.77 -7.06
CA MET A 1 8.22 -21.26 -7.73
C MET A 1 7.29 -20.08 -7.82
N GLU A 2 7.20 -19.57 -9.04
CA GLU A 2 6.20 -18.61 -9.48
C GLU A 2 4.86 -18.86 -8.79
N LEU A 3 4.22 -17.79 -8.34
CA LEU A 3 2.78 -17.78 -8.32
C LEU A 3 2.35 -16.53 -9.06
N GLN A 4 2.09 -16.79 -10.34
CA GLN A 4 1.26 -16.02 -11.23
C GLN A 4 -0.12 -15.79 -10.58
N THR A 5 -0.67 -14.60 -10.76
CA THR A 5 -2.05 -14.20 -10.45
C THR A 5 -2.25 -12.93 -11.27
N LEU A 6 -3.22 -12.72 -12.16
CA LEU A 6 -4.40 -13.46 -12.59
C LEU A 6 -4.85 -12.76 -13.89
N THR A 7 -5.23 -13.49 -14.94
CA THR A 7 -5.94 -12.86 -16.08
C THR A 7 -7.42 -12.78 -15.75
N ILE A 8 -7.97 -11.57 -15.69
CA ILE A 8 -9.40 -11.31 -15.56
C ILE A 8 -10.03 -11.51 -16.95
N SER A 9 -10.98 -12.44 -17.08
CA SER A 9 -11.87 -12.53 -18.25
C SER A 9 -13.27 -12.01 -17.87
N PRO A 10 -13.89 -11.12 -18.64
CA PRO A 10 -15.13 -10.47 -18.27
C PRO A 10 -16.32 -11.21 -18.90
N ARG A 11 -16.98 -12.10 -18.16
CA ARG A 11 -18.39 -12.47 -18.46
C ARG A 11 -19.17 -12.68 -17.17
N GLY A 12 -20.32 -12.01 -17.10
CA GLY A 12 -21.10 -11.81 -15.90
C GLY A 12 -21.58 -13.09 -15.22
N PHE A 13 -21.63 -13.03 -13.90
CA PHE A 13 -22.38 -13.96 -13.08
C PHE A 13 -23.12 -13.16 -12.02
N MET A 14 -24.43 -13.02 -12.21
CA MET A 14 -25.35 -12.44 -11.23
C MET A 14 -25.56 -13.50 -10.13
N GLY A 15 -24.57 -13.60 -9.23
CA GLY A 15 -24.51 -14.64 -8.22
C GLY A 15 -25.53 -14.41 -7.11
N ARG A 16 -26.64 -15.14 -7.15
CA ARG A 16 -27.48 -15.36 -5.97
C ARG A 16 -26.60 -16.02 -4.89
N ILE A 17 -26.64 -15.50 -3.67
CA ILE A 17 -25.98 -16.13 -2.52
C ILE A 17 -26.75 -17.42 -2.23
N LEU A 18 -26.17 -18.56 -2.64
CA LEU A 18 -26.71 -19.88 -2.34
C LEU A 18 -26.12 -20.34 -1.01
N TYR A 19 -26.98 -20.47 0.01
CA TYR A 19 -26.58 -20.99 1.31
C TYR A 19 -26.55 -22.52 1.26
N ILE A 20 -25.37 -23.09 0.99
CA ILE A 20 -25.22 -24.53 0.72
C ILE A 20 -25.33 -25.37 2.01
N ALA A 21 -24.85 -24.86 3.15
CA ALA A 21 -25.00 -25.48 4.45
C ALA A 21 -24.66 -24.51 5.60
N SER A 22 -24.96 -24.89 6.84
CA SER A 22 -24.46 -24.18 8.04
C SER A 22 -22.94 -24.30 8.18
N GLU A 23 -22.33 -23.34 8.86
CA GLU A 23 -20.91 -23.38 9.23
C GLU A 23 -20.52 -24.68 9.94
N SER A 24 -21.37 -25.15 10.87
CA SER A 24 -21.17 -26.42 11.58
C SER A 24 -21.11 -27.64 10.64
N THR A 25 -21.86 -27.62 9.54
CA THR A 25 -21.81 -28.67 8.52
C THR A 25 -20.48 -28.66 7.79
N PHE A 26 -19.97 -27.48 7.40
CA PHE A 26 -18.65 -27.35 6.77
C PHE A 26 -17.53 -27.86 7.67
N TYR A 27 -17.48 -27.43 8.93
CA TYR A 27 -16.46 -27.89 9.88
C TYR A 27 -16.51 -29.40 10.11
N ARG A 28 -17.71 -29.99 10.19
CA ARG A 28 -17.88 -31.44 10.35
C ARG A 28 -17.36 -32.22 9.14
N VAL A 29 -17.70 -31.79 7.92
CA VAL A 29 -17.23 -32.45 6.68
C VAL A 29 -15.73 -32.32 6.53
N LEU A 30 -15.17 -31.13 6.78
CA LEU A 30 -13.72 -30.91 6.75
C LEU A 30 -12.98 -31.74 7.81
N LYS A 31 -13.58 -31.91 9.00
CA LYS A 31 -13.03 -32.79 10.04
C LYS A 31 -13.03 -34.25 9.62
N ALA A 32 -14.15 -34.74 9.08
CA ALA A 32 -14.29 -36.13 8.66
C ALA A 32 -13.30 -36.52 7.54
N ASN A 33 -12.95 -35.57 6.67
CA ASN A 33 -11.99 -35.76 5.59
C ASN A 33 -10.55 -35.36 5.95
N ASN A 34 -10.26 -35.08 7.23
CA ASN A 34 -8.93 -34.64 7.69
C ASN A 34 -8.38 -33.38 6.99
N GLN A 35 -9.28 -32.50 6.52
CA GLN A 35 -8.98 -31.26 5.80
C GLN A 35 -8.98 -30.01 6.69
N LEU A 36 -9.17 -30.16 8.00
CA LEU A 36 -8.93 -29.09 8.98
C LEU A 36 -7.42 -28.92 9.22
N GLY A 37 -6.71 -28.41 8.21
CA GLY A 37 -5.32 -28.02 8.34
C GLY A 37 -5.16 -26.80 9.25
N LYS A 38 -4.09 -26.76 10.06
CA LYS A 38 -3.70 -25.52 10.75
C LYS A 38 -3.45 -24.44 9.70
N ARG A 39 -4.16 -23.33 9.79
CA ARG A 39 -3.97 -22.15 8.93
C ARG A 39 -2.70 -21.40 9.35
N THR A 40 -1.57 -22.06 9.27
CA THR A 40 -0.27 -21.43 9.43
C THR A 40 0.68 -22.07 8.44
N ARG A 41 0.90 -21.38 7.33
CA ARG A 41 2.19 -21.44 6.64
C ARG A 41 3.20 -20.63 7.45
N ASN A 42 3.38 -20.96 8.73
CA ASN A 42 4.57 -20.54 9.44
C ASN A 42 5.66 -21.47 8.91
N LYS A 43 6.21 -21.13 7.74
CA LYS A 43 7.57 -21.54 7.40
C LYS A 43 8.39 -21.27 8.65
N ALA A 44 9.05 -22.30 9.20
CA ALA A 44 10.02 -22.12 10.26
C ALA A 44 10.90 -20.93 9.87
N GLY A 45 10.78 -19.84 10.64
CA GLY A 45 11.29 -18.54 10.24
C GLY A 45 12.78 -18.63 10.03
N THR A 46 13.25 -18.47 8.80
CA THR A 46 14.59 -17.94 8.58
C THR A 46 14.63 -16.63 9.37
N SER A 47 15.50 -16.52 10.37
CA SER A 47 15.65 -15.31 11.17
C SER A 47 15.68 -14.12 10.21
N PRO A 48 14.69 -13.21 10.24
CA PRO A 48 14.66 -12.13 9.28
C PRO A 48 15.93 -11.30 9.49
N SER A 49 16.79 -11.31 8.47
CA SER A 49 17.92 -10.37 8.40
C SER A 49 17.36 -8.99 8.65
N ARG A 50 17.88 -8.30 9.67
CA ARG A 50 17.43 -6.96 10.04
C ARG A 50 17.50 -6.10 8.76
N PRO A 51 16.39 -5.44 8.34
CA PRO A 51 16.40 -4.67 7.12
C PRO A 51 17.51 -3.63 7.19
N LYS A 52 18.28 -3.48 6.11
CA LYS A 52 19.37 -2.51 6.04
C LYS A 52 18.78 -1.12 6.26
N VAL A 53 19.22 -0.44 7.31
CA VAL A 53 18.82 0.94 7.60
C VAL A 53 19.38 1.83 6.50
N GLN A 54 18.50 2.51 5.75
CA GLN A 54 18.93 3.54 4.81
C GLN A 54 19.26 4.82 5.58
N LYS A 55 20.49 5.32 5.40
CA LYS A 55 20.96 6.56 6.00
C LYS A 55 21.07 7.63 4.91
N ALA A 56 20.36 8.73 5.06
CA ALA A 56 20.59 9.93 4.26
C ALA A 56 21.75 10.74 4.86
N CYS A 57 22.75 11.04 4.04
CA CYS A 57 23.92 11.83 4.43
C CYS A 57 23.88 13.26 3.87
N LYS A 58 23.00 13.53 2.90
CA LYS A 58 22.79 14.84 2.26
C LYS A 58 21.31 15.04 1.92
N PRO A 59 20.85 16.28 1.69
CA PRO A 59 19.50 16.54 1.21
C PRO A 59 19.21 15.79 -0.10
N ASN A 60 17.93 15.50 -0.36
CA ASN A 60 17.45 14.83 -1.59
C ASN A 60 18.08 13.47 -1.89
N GLN A 61 18.44 12.70 -0.86
CA GLN A 61 18.83 11.29 -1.01
C GLN A 61 17.70 10.33 -0.66
N VAL A 62 16.95 10.63 0.39
CA VAL A 62 15.83 9.82 0.86
C VAL A 62 14.67 10.74 1.21
N TRP A 63 13.52 10.49 0.61
CA TRP A 63 12.27 11.15 0.94
C TRP A 63 11.37 10.16 1.67
N SER A 64 10.69 10.64 2.70
CA SER A 64 9.58 9.93 3.33
C SER A 64 8.29 10.59 2.88
N TRP A 65 7.26 9.80 2.61
CA TRP A 65 5.94 10.32 2.33
C TRP A 65 4.88 9.65 3.21
N ASP A 66 3.80 10.37 3.46
CA ASP A 66 2.67 9.93 4.29
C ASP A 66 1.36 10.52 3.76
N ILE A 67 0.24 9.85 4.08
CA ILE A 67 -1.12 10.36 3.86
C ILE A 67 -1.80 10.54 5.21
N SER A 68 -2.04 11.78 5.59
CA SER A 68 -2.63 12.17 6.87
C SER A 68 -4.06 12.69 6.71
N TYR A 69 -4.95 12.36 7.65
CA TYR A 69 -6.32 12.86 7.66
C TYR A 69 -6.40 14.28 8.23
N LEU A 70 -7.03 15.19 7.49
CA LEU A 70 -7.35 16.54 7.93
C LEU A 70 -8.83 16.67 8.30
N PRO A 71 -9.14 17.27 9.46
CA PRO A 71 -10.52 17.47 9.89
C PRO A 71 -11.24 18.49 9.00
N SER A 72 -12.51 18.23 8.71
CA SER A 72 -13.42 19.20 8.10
C SER A 72 -14.37 19.79 9.13
N LYS A 73 -14.96 20.96 8.81
CA LYS A 73 -16.08 21.53 9.57
C LYS A 73 -17.37 20.73 9.39
N ILE A 74 -17.46 19.90 8.35
CA ILE A 74 -18.62 19.07 8.04
C ILE A 74 -18.45 17.71 8.70
N ARG A 75 -19.40 17.32 9.55
CA ARG A 75 -19.38 16.01 10.22
C ARG A 75 -19.40 14.88 9.18
N GLY A 76 -18.48 13.93 9.34
CA GLY A 76 -18.36 12.79 8.43
C GLY A 76 -17.60 13.09 7.13
N LYS A 77 -17.06 14.30 6.98
CA LYS A 77 -16.14 14.66 5.89
C LYS A 77 -14.74 14.89 6.46
N HIS A 78 -13.74 14.40 5.76
CA HIS A 78 -12.33 14.65 6.02
C HIS A 78 -11.62 14.89 4.70
N TYR A 79 -10.42 15.46 4.78
CA TYR A 79 -9.53 15.61 3.62
C TYR A 79 -8.28 14.77 3.84
N TYR A 80 -7.59 14.47 2.75
CA TYR A 80 -6.38 13.66 2.72
C TYR A 80 -5.20 14.57 2.37
N LEU A 81 -4.29 14.74 3.32
CA LEU A 81 -3.02 15.45 3.13
C LEU A 81 -1.96 14.45 2.66
N TYR A 82 -1.54 14.59 1.41
CA TYR A 82 -0.39 13.90 0.85
C TYR A 82 0.84 14.73 1.14
N LEU A 83 1.81 14.16 1.86
CA LEU A 83 3.01 14.85 2.30
C LEU A 83 4.26 14.12 1.82
N ILE A 84 5.21 14.83 1.24
CA ILE A 84 6.55 14.34 0.89
C ILE A 84 7.58 15.21 1.60
N MET A 85 8.49 14.56 2.32
CA MET A 85 9.46 15.21 3.18
C MET A 85 10.85 14.62 2.97
N ASP A 86 11.85 15.48 2.86
CA ASP A 86 13.26 15.06 2.90
C ASP A 86 13.65 14.74 4.34
N ILE A 87 14.13 13.50 4.57
CA ILE A 87 14.44 13.04 5.92
C ILE A 87 15.71 13.69 6.48
N PHE A 88 16.64 14.11 5.62
CA PHE A 88 17.89 14.74 6.06
C PHE A 88 17.66 16.19 6.46
N SER A 89 17.01 16.96 5.59
CA SER A 89 16.79 18.40 5.80
C SER A 89 15.54 18.73 6.62
N ARG A 90 14.63 17.76 6.82
CA ARG A 90 13.28 17.93 7.40
C ARG A 90 12.39 18.88 6.59
N LYS A 91 12.81 19.25 5.38
CA LYS A 91 12.05 20.10 4.47
C LYS A 91 10.85 19.33 3.92
N VAL A 92 9.67 19.93 3.96
CA VAL A 92 8.52 19.48 3.18
C VAL A 92 8.78 19.83 1.72
N VAL A 93 9.06 18.81 0.91
CA VAL A 93 9.40 18.95 -0.50
C VAL A 93 8.18 18.84 -1.41
N GLY A 94 7.06 18.32 -0.91
CA GLY A 94 5.77 18.24 -1.61
C GLY A 94 4.63 18.13 -0.60
N ALA A 95 3.51 18.83 -0.81
CA ALA A 95 2.34 18.72 0.05
C ALA A 95 1.07 19.14 -0.70
N GLU A 96 0.03 18.31 -0.67
CA GLU A 96 -1.26 18.59 -1.31
C GLU A 96 -2.43 17.97 -0.56
N VAL A 97 -3.62 18.55 -0.73
CA VAL A 97 -4.83 18.15 -0.02
C VAL A 97 -5.91 17.79 -1.02
N TYR A 98 -6.51 16.61 -0.84
CA TYR A 98 -7.60 16.09 -1.67
C TYR A 98 -8.79 15.66 -0.81
N ASP A 99 -9.97 15.58 -1.41
CA ASP A 99 -11.18 15.09 -0.74
C ASP A 99 -11.38 13.56 -0.90
N GLN A 100 -10.53 12.92 -1.70
CA GLN A 100 -10.51 11.48 -1.93
C GLN A 100 -9.10 10.92 -1.82
N GLU A 101 -8.99 9.65 -1.44
CA GLU A 101 -7.73 8.92 -1.38
C GLU A 101 -7.51 8.12 -2.68
N LEU A 102 -6.75 8.71 -3.60
CA LEU A 102 -6.36 8.08 -4.86
C LEU A 102 -4.83 7.98 -4.98
N GLY A 103 -4.34 6.86 -5.53
CA GLY A 103 -2.90 6.67 -5.77
C GLY A 103 -2.34 7.60 -6.86
N GLU A 104 -3.20 8.06 -7.78
CA GLU A 104 -2.84 9.00 -8.85
C GLU A 104 -2.37 10.34 -8.29
N TYR A 105 -3.02 10.85 -7.24
CA TYR A 105 -2.61 12.08 -6.56
C TYR A 105 -1.19 11.98 -5.97
N ALA A 106 -0.82 10.83 -5.41
CA ALA A 106 0.54 10.59 -4.93
C ALA A 106 1.56 10.61 -6.08
N ALA A 107 1.25 9.96 -7.20
CA ALA A 107 2.13 9.91 -8.36
C ALA A 107 2.34 11.30 -8.99
N GLU A 108 1.27 12.07 -9.19
CA GLU A 108 1.35 13.43 -9.74
C GLU A 108 2.10 14.39 -8.80
N LEU A 109 1.86 14.29 -7.49
CA LEU A 109 2.58 15.06 -6.49
C LEU A 109 4.07 14.71 -6.51
N LEU A 110 4.42 13.43 -6.57
CA LEU A 110 5.80 12.98 -6.63
C LEU A 110 6.51 13.50 -7.88
N GLN A 111 5.83 13.44 -9.04
CA GLN A 111 6.38 13.91 -10.30
C GLN A 111 6.68 15.42 -10.26
N ARG A 112 5.71 16.22 -9.80
CA ARG A 112 5.88 17.68 -9.63
C ARG A 112 6.94 18.04 -8.61
N THR A 113 7.00 17.30 -7.50
CA THR A 113 8.02 17.47 -6.47
C THR A 113 9.42 17.17 -6.99
N THR A 114 9.58 16.11 -7.78
CA THR A 114 10.84 15.73 -8.41
C THR A 114 11.36 16.80 -9.37
N TRP A 115 10.48 17.38 -10.19
CA TRP A 115 10.83 18.52 -11.04
C TRP A 115 11.20 19.76 -10.24
N ARG A 116 10.41 20.11 -9.22
CA ARG A 116 10.63 21.30 -8.38
C ARG A 116 11.96 21.26 -7.64
N GLU A 117 12.30 20.10 -7.06
CA GLU A 117 13.57 19.90 -6.35
C GLU A 117 14.75 19.65 -7.30
N LYS A 118 14.53 19.69 -8.62
CA LYS A 118 15.54 19.44 -9.67
C LYS A 118 16.23 18.08 -9.53
N CYS A 119 15.49 17.08 -9.06
CA CYS A 119 16.04 15.75 -8.77
C CYS A 119 15.62 14.68 -9.78
N VAL A 120 15.23 15.08 -10.99
CA VAL A 120 14.78 14.19 -12.08
C VAL A 120 15.84 13.15 -12.47
N GLN A 121 17.12 13.49 -12.33
CA GLN A 121 18.25 12.62 -12.65
C GLN A 121 18.92 12.01 -11.41
N GLY A 122 18.39 12.29 -10.21
CA GLY A 122 18.95 11.83 -8.95
C GLY A 122 18.41 10.47 -8.54
N ASN A 123 19.26 9.64 -7.93
CA ASN A 123 18.83 8.41 -7.26
C ASN A 123 18.16 8.76 -5.91
N ILE A 124 16.96 9.35 -5.95
CA ILE A 124 16.15 9.53 -4.74
C ILE A 124 15.49 8.21 -4.38
N THR A 125 15.62 7.81 -3.13
CA THR A 125 14.80 6.72 -2.58
C THR A 125 13.56 7.29 -1.92
N LEU A 126 12.37 6.86 -2.35
CA LEU A 126 11.12 7.16 -1.68
C LEU A 126 10.80 6.04 -0.68
N HIS A 127 10.70 6.39 0.59
CA HIS A 127 10.33 5.49 1.68
C HIS A 127 8.84 5.66 2.00
N SER A 128 8.09 4.56 1.85
CA SER A 128 6.69 4.43 2.26
C SER A 128 6.62 3.69 3.59
N ASP A 129 5.70 4.06 4.46
CA ASP A 129 5.35 3.30 5.65
C ASP A 129 4.24 2.26 5.39
N ASN A 130 4.16 1.65 4.20
CA ASN A 130 3.34 0.45 3.93
C ASN A 130 1.86 0.52 4.38
N GLY A 131 1.26 1.71 4.45
CA GLY A 131 -0.18 1.85 4.63
C GLY A 131 -0.93 1.07 3.55
N ALA A 132 -2.09 0.48 3.88
CA ALA A 132 -2.93 -0.25 2.92
C ALA A 132 -3.21 0.53 1.59
N PRO A 133 -3.37 1.87 1.59
CA PRO A 133 -3.52 2.68 0.37
C PRO A 133 -2.24 2.76 -0.48
N MET A 134 -1.07 2.66 0.15
CA MET A 134 0.24 2.79 -0.49
C MET A 134 0.67 1.55 -1.28
N ARG A 135 -0.15 0.48 -1.23
CA ARG A 135 0.02 -0.72 -2.08
C ARG A 135 -0.71 -0.61 -3.42
N SER A 136 -1.37 0.50 -3.73
CA SER A 136 -1.98 0.70 -5.04
C SER A 136 -0.92 0.63 -6.14
N TYR A 137 -1.12 -0.27 -7.10
CA TYR A 137 -0.26 -0.61 -8.23
C TYR A 137 0.20 0.60 -9.08
N THR A 138 -0.43 1.77 -8.92
CA THR A 138 -0.23 2.99 -9.70
C THR A 138 1.15 3.62 -9.53
N MET A 139 1.82 3.46 -8.39
CA MET A 139 3.14 4.05 -8.14
C MET A 139 4.30 3.33 -8.86
N LEU A 140 4.03 2.21 -9.53
CA LEU A 140 5.02 1.45 -10.33
C LEU A 140 4.97 1.77 -11.84
N ALA A 141 4.10 2.68 -12.27
CA ALA A 141 3.88 2.92 -13.70
C ALA A 141 4.05 4.40 -14.06
N LYS A 142 5.30 4.84 -14.28
CA LYS A 142 5.75 5.50 -15.52
C LYS A 142 7.26 5.71 -15.53
#